data_AF-A0AAD8FC33-F1
#
_entry.id   AF-A0AAD8FC33-F1
#
_cell.length_a   1.000
_cell.length_b   1.000
_cell.length_c   1.000
_cell.angle_alpha   90.00
_cell.angle_beta   90.00
_cell.angle_gamma   90.00
#
_symmetry.space_group_name_H-M   'P 1'
#
loop_
_entity.id
_entity.type
_entity.pdbx_description
1 polymer ?
#
loop_
_entity_poly.entity_id
_entity_poly.type
_entity_poly.pdbx_seq_one_letter_code
_entity_poly.pdbx_strand_id
1 'polypeptide(L)' 'MGDVAGSYSSEYDVTMGEVAGSYSSEYDVTMGEVAGSYSSEYDVTMGEVAGSYSSEYDVTMGEVT' A
#
# COMPACT_ATOMS: atom_id res chain seq x y z
N MET A 1 -11.20 -9.46 -3.51
CA MET A 1 -10.20 -8.43 -3.77
C MET A 1 -10.78 -7.50 -4.82
N GLY A 2 -10.81 -6.20 -4.55
CA GLY A 2 -11.28 -5.19 -5.49
C GLY A 2 -10.18 -4.17 -5.72
N ASP A 3 -10.15 -3.63 -6.93
CA ASP A 3 -9.13 -2.67 -7.35
C ASP A 3 -9.50 -1.29 -6.82
N VAL A 4 -8.52 -0.61 -6.22
CA VAL A 4 -8.73 0.73 -5.66
C VAL A 4 -8.04 1.75 -6.54
N ALA A 5 -8.85 2.60 -7.17
CA ALA A 5 -8.39 3.71 -7.97
C ALA A 5 -8.75 5.05 -7.31
N GLY A 6 -7.75 5.87 -7.01
CA GLY A 6 -7.94 7.21 -6.44
C GLY A 6 -7.26 7.41 -5.08
N SER A 7 -7.89 8.21 -4.22
CA SER A 7 -7.41 8.47 -2.86
C SER A 7 -8.21 7.65 -1.85
N TYR A 8 -7.53 6.85 -1.04
CA TYR A 8 -8.16 6.03 -0.01
C TYR A 8 -7.42 6.14 1.32
N SER A 9 -8.18 6.15 2.42
CA SER A 9 -7.67 6.19 3.78
C SER A 9 -8.44 5.19 4.65
N SER A 10 -7.73 4.45 5.49
CA SER A 10 -8.32 3.47 6.41
C SER A 10 -7.59 3.40 7.74
N GLU A 11 -8.36 3.22 8.81
CA GLU A 11 -7.88 3.05 10.19
C GLU A 11 -7.87 1.56 10.60
N TYR A 12 -7.83 0.62 9.65
CA TYR A 12 -7.89 -0.82 9.93
C TYR A 12 -6.96 -1.60 8.99
N ASP A 13 -6.70 -2.87 9.34
CA ASP A 13 -5.96 -3.79 8.49
C ASP A 13 -6.58 -3.88 7.10
N VAL A 14 -5.77 -3.67 6.08
CA VAL A 14 -6.23 -3.60 4.70
C VAL A 14 -5.55 -4.66 3.84
N THR A 15 -6.37 -5.35 3.04
CA THR A 15 -5.90 -6.24 1.99
C THR A 15 -6.46 -5.80 0.63
N MET A 16 -5.59 -5.38 -0.29
CA MET A 16 -5.97 -4.94 -1.64
C MET A 16 -5.21 -5.71 -2.73
N GLY A 17 -5.86 -5.86 -3.88
CA GLY A 17 -5.27 -6.51 -5.07
C GLY A 17 -4.40 -5.51 -5.82
N GLU A 18 -5.01 -4.77 -6.75
CA GLU A 18 -4.38 -3.65 -7.44
C GLU A 18 -4.77 -2.31 -6.79
N VAL A 19 -3.78 -1.44 -6.57
CA VAL A 19 -3.98 -0.10 -6.02
C VAL A 19 -3.30 0.91 -6.93
N ALA A 20 -4.09 1.83 -7.48
CA ALA A 20 -3.61 2.91 -8.32
C ALA A 20 -4.01 4.27 -7.73
N GLY A 21 -3.02 5.07 -7.30
CA GLY A 21 -3.26 6.42 -6.78
C GLY A 21 -2.55 6.70 -5.46
N SER A 22 -3.26 7.32 -4.51
CA SER A 22 -2.69 7.72 -3.22
C SER A 22 -3.39 7.01 -2.08
N TYR A 23 -2.63 6.31 -1.24
CA TYR A 23 -3.19 5.51 -0.17
C TYR A 23 -2.53 5.80 1.17
N SER A 24 -3.34 5.88 2.23
CA SER A 24 -2.86 6.02 3.62
C SER A 24 -3.53 5.01 4.55
N SER A 25 -2.78 4.34 5.41
CA SER A 25 -3.35 3.49 6.48
C SER A 25 -2.61 3.65 7.81
N GLU A 26 -3.35 3.52 8.91
CA GLU A 26 -2.78 3.55 10.27
C GLU A 26 -2.46 2.14 10.80
N TYR A 27 -2.66 1.07 10.04
CA TYR A 27 -2.46 -0.31 10.46
C TYR A 27 -1.79 -1.18 9.40
N ASP A 28 -1.66 -2.48 9.66
CA ASP A 28 -0.97 -3.43 8.80
C ASP A 28 -1.65 -3.51 7.43
N VAL A 29 -0.84 -3.41 6.37
CA VAL A 29 -1.37 -3.40 5.01
C VAL A 29 -0.70 -4.44 4.14
N THR A 30 -1.53 -5.14 3.36
CA THR A 30 -1.08 -6.06 2.33
C THR A 30 -1.65 -5.64 0.97
N MET A 31 -0.78 -5.38 0.01
CA MET A 31 -1.15 -5.02 -1.36
C MET A 31 -0.45 -5.92 -2.38
N GLY A 32 -1.15 -6.27 -3.46
CA GLY A 32 -0.58 -7.03 -4.57
C GLY A 32 0.29 -6.12 -5.44
N GLU A 33 -0.36 -5.28 -6.25
CA GLU A 33 0.29 -4.36 -7.17
C GLU A 33 -0.06 -2.92 -6.77
N VAL A 34 0.94 -2.07 -6.62
CA VAL A 34 0.78 -0.67 -6.18
C VAL A 34 1.42 0.26 -7.19
N ALA A 35 0.61 1.10 -7.82
CA ALA A 35 1.05 2.16 -8.71
C ALA A 35 0.68 3.54 -8.12
N GLY A 36 1.66 4.29 -7.60
CA GLY A 36 1.45 5.64 -7.09
C GLY A 36 2.16 5.95 -5.77
N SER A 37 1.45 6.55 -4.83
CA SER A 37 2.02 7.00 -3.55
C SER A 37 1.32 6.34 -2.38
N TYR A 38 2.08 5.78 -1.46
CA TYR A 38 1.54 5.06 -0.32
C TYR A 38 2.23 5.50 0.98
N SER A 39 1.44 5.67 2.04
CA SER A 39 1.93 5.87 3.42
C SER A 39 1.26 4.90 4.40
N SER A 40 2.02 4.30 5.31
CA SER A 40 1.46 3.63 6.50
C SER A 40 2.22 3.98 7.77
N GLU A 41 1.54 3.93 8.91
CA GLU A 41 2.19 4.04 10.22
C GLU A 41 2.69 2.70 10.75
N TYR A 42 2.35 1.56 10.15
CA TYR A 42 2.71 0.20 10.64
C TYR A 42 3.27 -0.68 9.53
N ASP A 43 3.30 -2.01 9.73
CA ASP A 43 3.94 -2.96 8.84
C ASP A 43 3.20 -3.03 7.49
N VAL A 44 3.96 -3.03 6.40
CA VAL A 44 3.36 -3.16 5.08
C VAL A 44 4.08 -4.18 4.23
N THR A 45 3.26 -4.99 3.56
CA THR A 45 3.67 -5.94 2.54
C THR A 45 3.10 -5.52 1.20
N MET A 46 3.96 -5.32 0.21
CA MET A 46 3.58 -5.04 -1.19
C MET A 46 4.26 -6.02 -2.13
N GLY A 47 3.54 -6.50 -3.14
CA GLY A 47 4.09 -7.35 -4.21
C GLY A 47 4.91 -6.54 -5.22
N GLU A 48 4.25 -5.91 -6.18
CA GLU A 48 4.89 -5.04 -7.18
C GLU A 48 4.60 -3.57 -6.85
N VAL A 49 5.64 -2.74 -6.86
CA VAL A 49 5.57 -1.32 -6.49
C VAL A 49 6.15 -0.45 -7.60
N ALA A 50 5.30 0.40 -8.16
CA ALA A 50 5.65 1.45 -9.10
C ALA A 50 5.30 2.82 -8.49
N GLY A 51 6.26 3.44 -7.79
CA GLY A 51 6.06 4.78 -7.23
C GLY A 51 6.79 5.04 -5.91
N SER A 52 6.15 5.79 -5.01
CA SER A 52 6.75 6.25 -3.75
C SER A 52 6.03 5.64 -2.55
N TYR A 53 6.81 5.19 -1.58
CA TYR A 53 6.29 4.52 -0.40
C TYR A 53 6.97 5.03 0.87
N SER A 54 6.19 5.21 1.96
CA SER A 54 6.71 5.48 3.31
C SER A 54 6.01 4.65 4.38
N SER A 55 6.78 4.11 5.32
CA SER A 55 6.25 3.67 6.61
C SER A 55 7.23 3.91 7.75
N GLU A 56 6.69 4.03 8.97
CA GLU A 56 7.44 4.20 10.21
C GLU A 56 8.03 2.90 10.75
N TYR A 57 7.48 1.73 10.39
CA TYR A 57 7.94 0.41 10.87
C TYR A 57 8.54 -0.42 9.73
N ASP A 58 8.15 -1.71 9.61
CA ASP A 58 8.74 -2.63 8.65
C ASP A 58 8.02 -2.57 7.30
N VAL A 59 8.83 -2.63 6.25
CA VAL A 59 8.34 -2.56 4.88
C VAL A 59 8.94 -3.70 4.09
N THR A 60 8.06 -4.57 3.63
CA THR A 60 8.42 -5.65 2.71
C THR A 60 7.86 -5.31 1.34
N MET A 61 8.75 -5.02 0.38
CA MET A 61 8.41 -4.83 -1.03
C MET A 61 8.96 -6.00 -1.82
N GLY A 62 8.19 -6.50 -2.79
CA GLY A 62 8.69 -7.43 -3.80
C GLY A 62 9.46 -6.68 -4.89
N GLU A 63 8.91 -6.64 -6.10
CA GLU A 63 9.55 -5.96 -7.22
C GLU A 63 9.26 -4.45 -7.15
N VAL A 64 10.31 -3.63 -7.27
CA VAL A 64 10.19 -2.16 -7.31
C VAL A 64 10.71 -1.68 -8.66
N THR A 65 9.84 -1.04 -9.44
CA THR A 65 10.11 -0.62 -10.84
C THR A 65 10.00 0.88 -11.05
#